data_AF-A0A537SB63-F1
#
_entry.id   AF-A0A537SB63-F1
#
_cell.length_a   1.000
_cell.length_b   1.000
_cell.length_c   1.000
_cell.angle_alpha   90.00
_cell.angle_beta   90.00
_cell.angle_gamma   90.00
#
_symmetry.space_group_name_H-M   'P 1'
#
loop_
_entity.id
_entity.type
_entity.pdbx_description
1 polymer ?
#
loop_
_entity_poly.entity_id
_entity_poly.type
_entity_poly.pdbx_seq_one_letter_code
_entity_poly.pdbx_strand_id
1 'polypeptide(L)'
;MATPTAVYLVSYGGNDASFAFGAAGPPLQSDKVGYLVDQANRLSSAISNLAAAGARTIIVPYQTFSFPTNSLRRDAELAYSQALWSGLAAKGVNFIPADFNAVMVAVLASPSSFGFPFVGTTQTACTNGGFATAFALLCLSDVSAPVHLKQPDAGQTHLFADDEHLAAEGQRIQAGYYYSLLVAPSEISFLAENAVQSRTITVAGIQDQIGISRQRPTAGFNVWFNGDVSS
;
A
#
# COMPACT_ATOMS: atom_id res chain seq x y z
N MET A 1 -17.43 15.17 -10.97
CA MET A 1 -16.01 15.59 -10.93
C MET A 1 -15.36 14.88 -9.75
N ALA A 2 -14.14 14.36 -9.91
CA ALA A 2 -13.35 13.79 -8.82
C ALA A 2 -12.53 14.90 -8.14
N THR A 3 -12.38 14.82 -6.82
CA THR A 3 -11.66 15.82 -6.03
C THR A 3 -10.15 15.67 -6.23
N PRO A 4 -9.44 16.67 -6.75
CA PRO A 4 -8.01 16.54 -7.03
C PRO A 4 -7.13 16.34 -5.77
N THR A 5 -7.63 16.73 -4.60
CA THR A 5 -6.94 16.59 -3.30
C THR A 5 -7.29 15.31 -2.55
N ALA A 6 -8.25 14.52 -3.03
CA ALA A 6 -8.63 13.27 -2.39
C ALA A 6 -7.63 12.14 -2.74
N VAL A 7 -7.48 11.21 -1.79
CA VAL A 7 -6.79 9.94 -2.01
C VAL A 7 -7.81 8.90 -2.42
N TYR A 8 -7.60 8.27 -3.57
CA TYR A 8 -8.43 7.18 -4.09
C TYR A 8 -7.69 5.85 -3.91
N LEU A 9 -8.20 4.98 -3.05
CA LEU A 9 -7.68 3.62 -2.88
C LEU A 9 -8.60 2.64 -3.61
N VAL A 10 -8.05 1.84 -4.52
CA VAL A 10 -8.83 0.87 -5.31
C VAL A 10 -8.62 -0.54 -4.77
N SER A 11 -9.65 -1.13 -4.15
CA SER A 11 -9.69 -2.55 -3.80
C SER A 11 -10.47 -3.33 -4.86
N TYR A 12 -9.97 -4.49 -5.32
CA TYR A 12 -10.49 -5.16 -6.51
C TYR A 12 -10.14 -6.65 -6.60
N GLY A 13 -10.73 -7.33 -7.59
CA GLY A 13 -10.20 -8.57 -8.19
C GLY A 13 -10.49 -9.86 -7.43
N GLY A 14 -10.56 -9.83 -6.09
CA GLY A 14 -10.83 -11.03 -5.28
C GLY A 14 -12.14 -11.71 -5.63
N ASN A 15 -13.22 -10.94 -5.82
CA ASN A 15 -14.53 -11.48 -6.22
C ASN A 15 -14.53 -12.04 -7.64
N ASP A 16 -13.84 -11.39 -8.58
CA ASP A 16 -13.70 -11.90 -9.95
C ASP A 16 -12.95 -13.25 -9.95
N ALA A 17 -11.90 -13.37 -9.13
CA ALA A 17 -11.16 -14.61 -8.93
C ALA A 17 -12.05 -15.69 -8.29
N SER A 18 -12.79 -15.36 -7.22
CA SER A 18 -13.72 -16.30 -6.58
C SER A 18 -14.84 -16.76 -7.52
N PHE A 19 -15.32 -15.88 -8.43
CA PHE A 19 -16.24 -16.26 -9.50
C PHE A 19 -15.58 -17.18 -10.53
N ALA A 20 -14.40 -16.84 -11.05
CA ALA A 20 -13.70 -17.65 -12.05
C ALA A 20 -13.35 -19.06 -11.57
N PHE A 21 -13.08 -19.20 -10.27
CA PHE A 21 -12.69 -20.47 -9.62
C PHE A 21 -13.84 -21.17 -8.88
N GLY A 22 -15.07 -20.67 -8.99
CA GLY A 22 -16.28 -21.38 -8.54
C GLY A 22 -16.55 -21.34 -7.03
N ALA A 23 -15.91 -20.43 -6.28
CA ALA A 23 -16.25 -20.18 -4.88
C ALA A 23 -17.60 -19.44 -4.71
N ALA A 24 -18.12 -18.82 -5.79
CA ALA A 24 -19.36 -18.03 -5.79
C ALA A 24 -20.56 -18.63 -6.57
N GLY A 25 -20.46 -19.88 -7.08
CA GLY A 25 -21.50 -20.51 -7.94
C GLY A 25 -21.22 -20.44 -9.46
N PRO A 26 -22.07 -21.03 -10.35
CA PRO A 26 -21.74 -21.20 -11.77
C PRO A 26 -22.03 -19.96 -12.66
N PRO A 27 -21.31 -19.77 -13.80
CA PRO A 27 -20.47 -20.76 -14.49
C PRO A 27 -18.96 -20.58 -14.34
N LEU A 28 -18.29 -21.72 -14.19
CA LEU A 28 -16.85 -21.93 -14.35
C LEU A 28 -16.38 -21.36 -15.68
N GLN A 29 -15.46 -20.41 -15.63
CA GLN A 29 -14.79 -19.92 -16.84
C GLN A 29 -13.88 -21.03 -17.37
N SER A 30 -14.06 -21.43 -18.63
CA SER A 30 -13.17 -22.38 -19.30
C SER A 30 -11.76 -21.83 -19.39
N ASP A 31 -11.64 -20.55 -19.74
CA ASP A 31 -10.41 -19.75 -19.66
C ASP A 31 -10.47 -18.77 -18.48
N LYS A 32 -9.97 -19.21 -17.32
CA LYS A 32 -9.96 -18.42 -16.08
C LYS A 32 -8.98 -17.26 -16.14
N VAL A 33 -7.84 -17.48 -16.80
CA VAL A 33 -6.78 -16.45 -16.93
C VAL A 33 -7.27 -15.36 -17.86
N GLY A 34 -7.79 -15.72 -19.04
CA GLY A 34 -8.35 -14.77 -19.99
C GLY A 34 -9.49 -13.94 -19.38
N TYR A 35 -10.40 -14.59 -18.65
CA TYR A 35 -11.46 -13.87 -17.94
C TYR A 35 -10.92 -12.82 -16.95
N LEU A 36 -9.94 -13.18 -16.13
CA LEU A 36 -9.36 -12.24 -15.15
C LEU A 36 -8.57 -11.10 -15.83
N VAL A 37 -7.87 -11.38 -16.92
CA VAL A 37 -7.23 -10.34 -17.75
C VAL A 37 -8.27 -9.38 -18.32
N ASP A 38 -9.43 -9.87 -18.77
CA ASP A 38 -10.53 -9.03 -19.24
C ASP A 38 -11.10 -8.15 -18.13
N GLN A 39 -11.26 -8.67 -16.91
CA GLN A 39 -11.70 -7.85 -15.76
C GLN A 39 -10.67 -6.78 -15.41
N ALA A 40 -9.37 -7.11 -15.44
CA ALA A 40 -8.30 -6.14 -15.24
C ALA A 40 -8.33 -5.01 -16.26
N ASN A 41 -8.59 -5.32 -17.54
CA ASN A 41 -8.72 -4.32 -18.62
C ASN A 41 -9.94 -3.39 -18.43
N ARG A 42 -11.06 -3.94 -17.95
CA ARG A 42 -12.26 -3.16 -17.60
C ARG A 42 -11.97 -2.22 -16.44
N LEU A 43 -11.32 -2.72 -15.39
CA LEU A 43 -10.95 -1.92 -14.23
C LEU A 43 -9.94 -0.82 -14.59
N SER A 44 -8.93 -1.13 -15.40
CA SER A 44 -7.97 -0.15 -15.95
C SER A 44 -8.70 1.01 -16.66
N SER A 45 -9.73 0.70 -17.43
CA SER A 45 -10.55 1.72 -18.10
C SER A 45 -11.38 2.55 -17.12
N ALA A 46 -11.94 1.93 -16.08
CA ALA A 46 -12.67 2.65 -15.02
C ALA A 46 -11.76 3.61 -14.24
N ILE A 47 -10.55 3.18 -13.87
CA ILE A 47 -9.57 4.03 -13.18
C ILE A 47 -9.08 5.16 -14.10
N SER A 48 -8.90 4.89 -15.40
CA SER A 48 -8.56 5.93 -16.37
C SER A 48 -9.66 7.01 -16.44
N ASN A 49 -10.93 6.63 -16.37
CA ASN A 49 -12.04 7.58 -16.31
C ASN A 49 -12.01 8.39 -14.99
N LEU A 50 -11.65 7.77 -13.87
CA LEU A 50 -11.48 8.45 -12.59
C LEU A 50 -10.35 9.51 -12.66
N ALA A 51 -9.21 9.17 -13.27
CA ALA A 51 -8.11 10.10 -13.50
C ALA A 51 -8.51 11.28 -14.42
N ALA A 52 -9.20 10.97 -15.52
CA ALA A 52 -9.75 11.98 -16.43
C ALA A 52 -10.78 12.89 -15.74
N ALA A 53 -11.52 12.36 -14.76
CA ALA A 53 -12.49 13.12 -13.97
C ALA A 53 -11.85 14.05 -12.91
N GLY A 54 -10.52 14.00 -12.73
CA GLY A 54 -9.80 14.92 -11.84
C GLY A 54 -9.01 14.25 -10.71
N ALA A 55 -9.09 12.93 -10.52
CA ALA A 55 -8.30 12.26 -9.50
C ALA A 55 -6.79 12.38 -9.80
N ARG A 56 -5.99 12.64 -8.74
CA ARG A 56 -4.54 12.83 -8.85
C ARG A 56 -3.73 11.89 -7.99
N THR A 57 -4.29 11.44 -6.86
CA THR A 57 -3.66 10.46 -5.98
C THR A 57 -4.49 9.19 -6.00
N ILE A 58 -4.04 8.19 -6.76
CA ILE A 58 -4.73 6.90 -6.93
C ILE A 58 -3.78 5.79 -6.52
N ILE A 59 -4.10 5.07 -5.44
CA ILE A 59 -3.37 3.89 -4.99
C ILE A 59 -4.03 2.66 -5.61
N VAL A 60 -3.24 1.86 -6.33
CA VAL A 60 -3.71 0.63 -6.97
C VAL A 60 -2.84 -0.53 -6.46
N PRO A 61 -3.30 -1.26 -5.43
CA PRO A 61 -2.58 -2.40 -4.89
C PRO A 61 -2.46 -3.56 -5.89
N TYR A 62 -1.56 -4.51 -5.65
CA TYR A 62 -1.65 -5.86 -6.25
C TYR A 62 -2.61 -6.75 -5.45
N GLN A 63 -3.17 -7.77 -6.13
CA GLN A 63 -3.82 -8.87 -5.43
C GLN A 63 -2.78 -9.68 -4.65
N THR A 64 -3.19 -10.34 -3.57
CA THR A 64 -2.33 -11.20 -2.75
C THR A 64 -2.17 -12.60 -3.37
N PHE A 65 -1.71 -12.66 -4.61
CA PHE A 65 -1.62 -13.89 -5.41
C PHE A 65 -0.65 -14.94 -4.84
N SER A 66 0.11 -14.67 -3.78
CA SER A 66 0.93 -15.67 -3.07
C SER A 66 0.16 -16.48 -2.01
N PHE A 67 -1.11 -16.14 -1.77
CA PHE A 67 -2.02 -16.82 -0.84
C PHE A 67 -3.07 -17.79 -1.44
N PRO A 68 -3.10 -18.11 -2.75
CA PRO A 68 -3.90 -19.19 -3.27
C PRO A 68 -3.18 -20.53 -3.16
N THR A 69 -3.94 -21.59 -2.86
CA THR A 69 -3.43 -22.94 -2.62
C THR A 69 -3.18 -23.75 -3.89
N ASN A 70 -3.66 -23.29 -5.05
CA ASN A 70 -3.43 -23.94 -6.34
C ASN A 70 -2.70 -23.01 -7.32
N SER A 71 -1.79 -23.59 -8.12
CA SER A 71 -0.93 -22.84 -9.05
C SER A 71 -1.70 -22.08 -10.12
N LEU A 72 -2.81 -22.64 -10.62
CA LEU A 72 -3.62 -21.97 -11.64
C LEU A 72 -4.24 -20.66 -11.12
N ARG A 73 -4.75 -20.63 -9.88
CA ARG A 73 -5.29 -19.42 -9.27
C ARG A 73 -4.22 -18.38 -9.01
N ARG A 74 -3.06 -18.79 -8.50
CA ARG A 74 -1.88 -17.90 -8.39
C ARG A 74 -1.56 -17.22 -9.71
N ASP A 75 -1.40 -18.03 -10.76
CA ASP A 75 -0.95 -17.53 -12.05
C ASP A 75 -2.02 -16.60 -12.68
N ALA A 76 -3.31 -16.89 -12.46
CA ALA A 76 -4.42 -16.06 -12.93
C ALA A 76 -4.54 -14.72 -12.17
N GLU A 77 -4.39 -14.70 -10.85
CA GLU A 77 -4.40 -13.46 -10.05
C GLU A 77 -3.16 -12.60 -10.32
N LEU A 78 -1.99 -13.23 -10.53
CA LEU A 78 -0.78 -12.54 -11.00
C LEU A 78 -1.01 -11.90 -12.38
N ALA A 79 -1.60 -12.65 -13.32
CA ALA A 79 -1.92 -12.13 -14.65
C ALA A 79 -2.91 -10.95 -14.60
N TYR A 80 -3.93 -11.02 -13.73
CA TYR A 80 -4.83 -9.89 -13.47
C TYR A 80 -4.04 -8.66 -13.05
N SER A 81 -3.22 -8.78 -12.02
CA SER A 81 -2.45 -7.68 -11.44
C SER A 81 -1.48 -7.05 -12.45
N GLN A 82 -0.80 -7.87 -13.25
CA GLN A 82 0.08 -7.39 -14.34
C GLN A 82 -0.71 -6.70 -15.46
N ALA A 83 -1.85 -7.26 -15.89
CA ALA A 83 -2.71 -6.65 -16.90
C ALA A 83 -3.26 -5.30 -16.45
N LEU A 84 -3.66 -5.17 -15.18
CA LEU A 84 -4.16 -3.91 -14.63
C LEU A 84 -3.09 -2.81 -14.69
N TRP A 85 -1.91 -3.05 -14.11
CA TRP A 85 -0.86 -2.04 -14.04
C TRP A 85 -0.30 -1.69 -15.42
N SER A 86 -0.09 -2.68 -16.28
CA SER A 86 0.35 -2.42 -17.67
C SER A 86 -0.70 -1.64 -18.45
N GLY A 87 -1.99 -1.96 -18.29
CA GLY A 87 -3.09 -1.20 -18.90
C GLY A 87 -3.16 0.25 -18.41
N LEU A 88 -2.97 0.49 -17.11
CA LEU A 88 -2.91 1.84 -16.55
C LEU A 88 -1.72 2.64 -17.07
N ALA A 89 -0.54 2.03 -17.11
CA ALA A 89 0.66 2.64 -17.67
C ALA A 89 0.49 2.99 -19.15
N ALA A 90 -0.07 2.08 -19.96
CA ALA A 90 -0.35 2.32 -21.37
C ALA A 90 -1.38 3.45 -21.61
N LYS A 91 -2.31 3.65 -20.68
CA LYS A 91 -3.29 4.75 -20.71
C LYS A 91 -2.71 6.07 -20.14
N GLY A 92 -1.46 6.09 -19.70
CA GLY A 92 -0.82 7.29 -19.13
C GLY A 92 -1.42 7.71 -17.79
N VAL A 93 -2.05 6.79 -17.05
CA VAL A 93 -2.60 7.10 -15.73
C VAL A 93 -1.44 7.22 -14.74
N ASN A 94 -1.36 8.35 -14.03
CA ASN A 94 -0.44 8.50 -12.90
C ASN A 94 -1.06 7.84 -11.66
N PHE A 95 -0.53 6.70 -11.24
CA PHE A 95 -1.00 5.96 -10.06
C PHE A 95 0.18 5.55 -9.18
N ILE A 96 -0.11 5.26 -7.91
CA ILE A 96 0.83 4.72 -6.93
C ILE A 96 0.67 3.18 -6.96
N PRO A 97 1.63 2.44 -7.56
CA PRO A 97 1.64 0.99 -7.48
C PRO A 97 1.91 0.55 -6.04
N ALA A 98 1.04 -0.28 -5.47
CA ALA A 98 1.21 -0.81 -4.12
C ALA A 98 1.31 -2.34 -4.11
N ASP A 99 2.52 -2.89 -4.04
CA ASP A 99 2.75 -4.33 -3.99
C ASP A 99 2.46 -4.92 -2.59
N PHE A 100 1.17 -5.00 -2.27
CA PHE A 100 0.72 -5.60 -1.01
C PHE A 100 0.97 -7.12 -0.96
N ASN A 101 1.13 -7.78 -2.11
CA ASN A 101 1.55 -9.18 -2.16
C ASN A 101 2.94 -9.36 -1.51
N ALA A 102 3.90 -8.48 -1.82
CA ALA A 102 5.23 -8.53 -1.19
C ALA A 102 5.18 -8.33 0.32
N VAL A 103 4.32 -7.43 0.82
CA VAL A 103 4.10 -7.25 2.28
C VAL A 103 3.63 -8.56 2.90
N MET A 104 2.64 -9.20 2.29
CA MET A 104 2.09 -10.45 2.80
C MET A 104 3.12 -11.61 2.74
N VAL A 105 3.95 -11.67 1.69
CA VAL A 105 5.10 -12.61 1.63
C VAL A 105 6.09 -12.36 2.77
N ALA A 106 6.39 -11.09 3.09
CA ALA A 106 7.25 -10.74 4.21
C ALA A 106 6.65 -11.17 5.56
N VAL A 107 5.33 -11.01 5.75
CA VAL A 107 4.63 -11.48 6.95
C VAL A 107 4.77 -12.99 7.10
N LEU A 108 4.58 -13.76 6.02
CA LEU A 108 4.75 -15.22 6.06
C LEU A 108 6.19 -15.65 6.36
N ALA A 109 7.18 -14.92 5.84
CA ALA A 109 8.58 -15.22 6.05
C ALA A 109 9.04 -14.96 7.49
N SER A 110 8.40 -14.02 8.21
CA SER A 110 8.75 -13.69 9.59
C SER A 110 7.54 -13.26 10.43
N PRO A 111 6.58 -14.16 10.72
CA PRO A 111 5.31 -13.80 11.38
C PRO A 111 5.50 -13.09 12.72
N SER A 112 6.49 -13.51 13.52
CA SER A 112 6.79 -12.93 14.83
C SER A 112 7.23 -11.46 14.74
N SER A 113 7.90 -11.06 13.67
CA SER A 113 8.30 -9.65 13.46
C SER A 113 7.11 -8.74 13.20
N PHE A 114 5.99 -9.32 12.78
CA PHE A 114 4.71 -8.62 12.58
C PHE A 114 3.71 -8.89 13.71
N GLY A 115 4.13 -9.59 14.78
CA GLY A 115 3.27 -9.87 15.93
C GLY A 115 2.25 -11.01 15.72
N PHE A 116 2.37 -11.81 14.66
CA PHE A 116 1.43 -12.88 14.38
C PHE A 116 1.92 -14.25 14.85
N PRO A 117 1.20 -14.90 15.78
CA PRO A 117 1.28 -16.34 15.98
C PRO A 117 0.54 -17.16 14.89
N PHE A 118 -0.43 -16.57 14.19
CA PHE A 118 -1.27 -17.26 13.21
C PHE A 118 -1.37 -16.48 11.89
N VAL A 119 -0.93 -17.08 10.78
CA VAL A 119 -0.87 -16.37 9.48
C VAL A 119 -1.55 -17.12 8.33
N GLY A 120 -2.01 -18.34 8.53
CA GLY A 120 -2.71 -19.12 7.51
C GLY A 120 -4.19 -18.76 7.37
N THR A 121 -4.76 -18.92 6.17
CA THR A 121 -6.21 -18.79 5.91
C THR A 121 -7.06 -19.88 6.57
N THR A 122 -6.43 -20.92 7.13
CA THR A 122 -7.09 -21.93 8.00
C THR A 122 -6.91 -21.63 9.49
N GLN A 123 -6.01 -20.69 9.83
CA GLN A 123 -5.75 -20.20 11.18
C GLN A 123 -6.43 -18.84 11.34
N THR A 124 -7.75 -18.85 11.29
CA THR A 124 -8.60 -17.66 11.23
C THR A 124 -8.95 -17.10 12.61
N ALA A 125 -9.19 -15.78 12.72
CA ALA A 125 -9.61 -15.15 13.97
C ALA A 125 -11.01 -15.61 14.41
N CYS A 126 -11.90 -15.87 13.44
CA CYS A 126 -13.29 -16.24 13.68
C CYS A 126 -13.50 -17.74 13.56
N THR A 127 -14.43 -18.29 14.36
CA THR A 127 -14.99 -19.62 14.13
C THR A 127 -15.83 -19.59 12.85
N ASN A 128 -15.88 -20.70 12.11
CA ASN A 128 -16.58 -20.72 10.81
C ASN A 128 -18.08 -20.96 10.93
N GLY A 129 -18.61 -21.39 12.08
CA GLY A 129 -20.04 -21.63 12.29
C GLY A 129 -20.70 -22.60 11.29
N GLY A 130 -19.93 -23.46 10.63
CA GLY A 130 -20.41 -24.34 9.55
C GLY A 130 -20.47 -23.72 8.15
N PHE A 131 -20.09 -22.44 8.00
CA PHE A 131 -19.94 -21.79 6.70
C PHE A 131 -18.64 -22.22 6.01
N ALA A 132 -18.70 -22.37 4.69
CA ALA A 132 -17.56 -22.78 3.88
C ALA A 132 -16.59 -21.63 3.58
N THR A 133 -17.08 -20.40 3.47
CA THR A 133 -16.30 -19.22 3.10
C THR A 133 -16.90 -17.91 3.62
N ALA A 134 -16.13 -16.83 3.64
CA ALA A 134 -16.53 -15.45 3.94
C ALA A 134 -17.27 -15.27 5.28
N PHE A 135 -16.94 -16.12 6.26
CA PHE A 135 -17.67 -16.20 7.52
C PHE A 135 -17.34 -15.08 8.50
N ALA A 136 -16.27 -14.29 8.27
CA ALA A 136 -15.93 -13.16 9.14
C ALA A 136 -17.03 -12.09 9.16
N LEU A 137 -17.88 -12.04 8.11
CA LEU A 137 -19.05 -11.16 8.05
C LEU A 137 -20.00 -11.35 9.24
N LEU A 138 -20.07 -12.57 9.77
CA LEU A 138 -20.96 -12.94 10.88
C LEU A 138 -20.24 -12.99 12.23
N CYS A 139 -18.97 -12.58 12.27
CA CYS A 139 -18.12 -12.78 13.44
C CYS A 139 -18.44 -11.76 14.55
N LEU A 140 -19.00 -12.29 15.64
CA LEU A 140 -19.37 -11.49 16.81
C LEU A 140 -18.37 -11.69 17.96
N SER A 141 -18.34 -10.74 18.89
CA SER A 141 -17.58 -10.88 20.15
C SER A 141 -18.30 -11.79 21.17
N ASP A 142 -19.59 -12.06 20.98
CA ASP A 142 -20.37 -12.96 21.81
C ASP A 142 -20.10 -14.42 21.45
N VAL A 143 -19.48 -15.15 22.36
CA VAL A 143 -19.10 -16.57 22.17
C VAL A 143 -20.31 -17.51 22.05
N SER A 144 -21.52 -17.05 22.35
CA SER A 144 -22.75 -17.82 22.13
C SER A 144 -23.25 -17.75 20.68
N ALA A 145 -22.71 -16.83 19.86
CA ALA A 145 -23.07 -16.72 18.46
C ALA A 145 -22.51 -17.89 17.63
N PRO A 146 -23.18 -18.30 16.52
CA PRO A 146 -22.69 -19.37 15.65
C PRO A 146 -21.29 -19.11 15.07
N VAL A 147 -20.97 -17.85 14.79
CA VAL A 147 -19.67 -17.37 14.33
C VAL A 147 -19.21 -16.30 15.31
N HIS A 148 -18.06 -16.52 15.94
CA HIS A 148 -17.52 -15.64 16.97
C HIS A 148 -16.00 -15.65 16.96
N LEU A 149 -15.37 -14.65 17.58
CA LEU A 149 -13.92 -14.61 17.76
C LEU A 149 -13.44 -15.82 18.57
N LYS A 150 -12.41 -16.52 18.07
CA LYS A 150 -11.85 -17.70 18.76
C LYS A 150 -11.27 -17.36 20.13
N GLN A 151 -10.77 -16.14 20.29
CA GLN A 151 -10.26 -15.55 21.54
C GLN A 151 -10.52 -14.04 21.51
N PRO A 152 -10.61 -13.35 22.67
CA PRO A 152 -10.86 -11.90 22.70
C PRO A 152 -9.88 -11.06 21.88
N ASP A 153 -8.62 -11.50 21.78
CA ASP A 153 -7.54 -10.85 21.03
C ASP A 153 -7.28 -11.47 19.64
N ALA A 154 -8.19 -12.34 19.15
CA ALA A 154 -7.99 -13.05 17.88
C ALA A 154 -7.85 -12.09 16.69
N GLY A 155 -8.48 -10.91 16.75
CA GLY A 155 -8.31 -9.86 15.74
C GLY A 155 -6.89 -9.29 15.65
N GLN A 156 -6.10 -9.40 16.72
CA GLN A 156 -4.71 -8.94 16.79
C GLN A 156 -3.69 -10.05 16.52
N THR A 157 -4.04 -11.28 16.88
CA THR A 157 -3.11 -12.42 16.84
C THR A 157 -3.20 -13.26 15.56
N HIS A 158 -4.25 -13.08 14.75
CA HIS A 158 -4.42 -13.80 13.49
C HIS A 158 -4.33 -12.83 12.31
N LEU A 159 -3.63 -13.22 11.24
CA LEU A 159 -3.55 -12.41 10.02
C LEU A 159 -4.89 -12.33 9.30
N PHE A 160 -5.64 -13.44 9.30
CA PHE A 160 -6.92 -13.59 8.61
C PHE A 160 -8.09 -13.68 9.59
N ALA A 161 -9.19 -13.01 9.28
CA ALA A 161 -10.45 -13.09 10.01
C ALA A 161 -11.20 -14.38 9.67
N ASP A 162 -11.25 -14.71 8.37
CA ASP A 162 -11.80 -15.93 7.79
C ASP A 162 -10.87 -16.49 6.70
N ASP A 163 -11.39 -17.25 5.75
CA ASP A 163 -10.63 -17.88 4.68
C ASP A 163 -10.17 -16.94 3.56
N GLU A 164 -10.63 -15.67 3.57
CA GLU A 164 -10.35 -14.69 2.51
C GLU A 164 -9.92 -13.31 3.03
N HIS A 165 -10.48 -12.86 4.15
CA HIS A 165 -10.38 -11.48 4.64
C HIS A 165 -9.34 -11.33 5.74
N LEU A 166 -8.58 -10.23 5.72
CA LEU A 166 -7.64 -9.90 6.79
C LEU A 166 -8.38 -9.58 8.11
N ALA A 167 -7.81 -10.01 9.23
CA ALA A 167 -8.24 -9.56 10.55
C ALA A 167 -7.77 -8.12 10.83
N ALA A 168 -8.17 -7.57 11.98
CA ALA A 168 -7.91 -6.17 12.33
C ALA A 168 -6.44 -5.78 12.23
N GLU A 169 -5.52 -6.64 12.72
CA GLU A 169 -4.08 -6.37 12.64
C GLU A 169 -3.53 -6.49 11.21
N GLY A 170 -4.02 -7.44 10.41
CA GLY A 170 -3.68 -7.52 8.99
C GLY A 170 -4.11 -6.25 8.23
N GLN A 171 -5.32 -5.75 8.51
CA GLN A 171 -5.81 -4.48 7.96
C GLN A 171 -4.97 -3.29 8.44
N ARG A 172 -4.50 -3.28 9.69
CA ARG A 172 -3.61 -2.25 10.23
C ARG A 172 -2.27 -2.21 9.48
N ILE A 173 -1.68 -3.37 9.23
CA ILE A 173 -0.44 -3.49 8.44
C ILE A 173 -0.68 -3.02 7.00
N GLN A 174 -1.80 -3.40 6.39
CA GLN A 174 -2.17 -2.93 5.05
C GLN A 174 -2.30 -1.39 4.99
N ALA A 175 -3.01 -0.80 5.94
CA ALA A 175 -3.16 0.65 6.03
C ALA A 175 -1.82 1.35 6.26
N GLY A 176 -0.97 0.81 7.13
CA GLY A 176 0.38 1.33 7.38
C GLY A 176 1.27 1.29 6.14
N TYR A 177 1.17 0.23 5.34
CA TYR A 177 1.88 0.13 4.06
C TYR A 177 1.40 1.18 3.06
N TYR A 178 0.09 1.36 2.87
CA TYR A 178 -0.41 2.40 1.96
C TYR A 178 -0.08 3.81 2.46
N TYR A 179 -0.09 4.02 3.76
CA TYR A 179 0.32 5.29 4.36
C TYR A 179 1.81 5.59 4.09
N SER A 180 2.70 4.59 4.22
CA SER A 180 4.14 4.79 3.98
C SER A 180 4.42 5.24 2.54
N LEU A 181 3.68 4.70 1.56
CA LEU A 181 3.77 5.13 0.15
C LEU A 181 3.35 6.59 -0.05
N LEU A 182 2.41 7.10 0.75
CA LEU A 182 1.91 8.48 0.64
C LEU A 182 2.87 9.48 1.30
N VAL A 183 3.52 9.11 2.40
CA VAL A 183 4.38 10.05 3.15
C VAL A 183 5.84 10.06 2.66
N ALA A 184 6.33 8.97 2.06
CA ALA A 184 7.72 8.87 1.60
C ALA A 184 8.19 10.01 0.69
N PRO A 185 7.39 10.53 -0.28
CA PRO A 185 7.81 11.67 -1.10
C PRO A 185 8.06 12.95 -0.29
N SER A 186 7.26 13.19 0.76
CA SER A 186 7.43 14.34 1.65
C SER A 186 8.73 14.24 2.44
N GLU A 187 9.06 13.04 2.93
CA GLU A 187 10.32 12.79 3.64
C GLU A 187 11.54 12.98 2.74
N ILE A 188 11.50 12.43 1.51
CA ILE A 188 12.59 12.57 0.54
C ILE A 188 12.78 14.03 0.10
N SER A 189 11.69 14.80 0.01
CA SER A 189 11.75 16.21 -0.39
C SER A 189 12.58 17.08 0.57
N PHE A 190 12.65 16.72 1.86
CA PHE A 190 13.49 17.43 2.83
C PHE A 190 15.00 17.30 2.56
N LEU A 191 15.45 16.29 1.82
CA LEU A 191 16.87 16.14 1.48
C LEU A 191 17.40 17.34 0.67
N ALA A 192 16.57 17.90 -0.21
CA ALA A 192 16.92 19.09 -0.98
C ALA A 192 16.94 20.35 -0.11
N GLU A 193 16.03 20.45 0.86
CA GLU A 193 15.98 21.59 1.80
C GLU A 193 17.25 21.73 2.63
N ASN A 194 17.87 20.61 3.03
CA ASN A 194 19.16 20.63 3.72
C ASN A 194 20.26 21.37 2.92
N ALA A 195 20.30 21.17 1.60
CA ALA A 195 21.27 21.85 0.74
C ALA A 195 20.95 23.34 0.56
N VAL A 196 19.65 23.69 0.44
CA VAL A 196 19.19 25.09 0.36
C VAL A 196 19.53 25.85 1.64
N GLN A 197 19.29 25.24 2.80
CA GLN A 197 19.63 25.82 4.10
C GLN A 197 21.13 26.01 4.25
N SER A 198 21.94 24.99 3.90
CA SER A 198 23.40 25.07 3.93
C SER A 198 23.94 26.21 3.06
N ARG A 199 23.37 26.39 1.86
CA ARG A 199 23.72 27.50 0.96
C ARG A 199 23.32 28.85 1.56
N THR A 200 22.14 28.92 2.15
CA THR A 200 21.61 30.15 2.77
C THR A 200 22.53 30.62 3.89
N ILE A 201 22.93 29.72 4.78
CA ILE A 201 23.88 30.01 5.87
C ILE A 201 25.23 30.45 5.31
N THR A 202 25.75 29.76 4.28
CA THR A 202 27.01 30.13 3.63
C THR A 202 26.96 31.54 3.06
N VAL A 203 25.89 31.90 2.34
CA VAL A 203 25.70 33.23 1.76
C VAL A 203 25.56 34.29 2.86
N ALA A 204 24.83 34.01 3.94
CA ALA A 204 24.70 34.92 5.07
C ALA A 204 26.08 35.22 5.70
N GLY A 205 26.90 34.19 5.95
CA GLY A 205 28.26 34.36 6.46
C GLY A 205 29.15 35.20 5.53
N ILE A 206 29.01 35.06 4.21
CA ILE A 206 29.72 35.92 3.23
C ILE A 206 29.23 37.37 3.34
N GLN A 207 27.93 37.61 3.44
CA GLN A 207 27.36 38.96 3.53
C GLN A 207 27.80 39.68 4.80
N ASP A 208 27.84 38.99 5.93
CA ASP A 208 28.35 39.56 7.19
C ASP A 208 29.81 40.02 7.04
N GLN A 209 30.64 39.20 6.39
CA GLN A 209 32.05 39.52 6.17
C GLN A 209 32.25 40.66 5.18
N ILE A 210 31.37 40.82 4.18
CA ILE A 210 31.35 42.00 3.31
C ILE A 210 31.07 43.26 4.14
N GLY A 211 30.09 43.21 5.04
CA GLY A 211 29.76 44.31 5.95
C GLY A 211 30.95 44.74 6.82
N ILE A 212 31.60 43.78 7.47
CA ILE A 212 32.79 44.02 8.32
C ILE A 212 33.95 44.57 7.49
N SER A 213 34.20 44.00 6.32
CA SER A 213 35.33 44.40 5.46
C SER A 213 35.25 45.85 5.00
N ARG A 214 34.03 46.39 4.79
CA ARG A 214 33.82 47.79 4.39
C ARG A 214 34.16 48.81 5.48
N GLN A 215 34.19 48.41 6.75
CA GLN A 215 34.49 49.31 7.86
C GLN A 215 36.00 49.48 8.11
N ARG A 216 36.85 48.78 7.35
CA ARG A 216 38.30 48.81 7.56
C ARG A 216 38.94 50.10 7.00
N PRO A 217 39.87 50.72 7.74
CA PRO A 217 40.48 52.00 7.36
C PRO A 217 41.59 51.90 6.30
N THR A 218 42.10 50.70 5.99
CA THR A 218 43.18 50.49 5.01
C THR A 218 42.83 49.37 4.03
N ALA A 219 43.17 49.57 2.75
CA ALA A 219 42.95 48.57 1.70
C ALA A 219 44.00 47.44 1.78
N GLY A 220 43.57 46.19 1.64
CA GLY A 220 44.44 45.01 1.68
C GLY A 220 43.70 43.68 1.46
N PHE A 221 44.45 42.59 1.32
CA PHE A 221 43.92 41.23 1.24
C PHE A 221 43.43 40.76 2.61
N ASN A 222 42.24 40.15 2.67
CA ASN A 222 41.64 39.66 3.91
C ASN A 222 41.18 38.21 3.72
N VAL A 223 41.47 37.37 4.71
CA VAL A 223 40.98 35.99 4.82
C VAL A 223 40.15 35.89 6.08
N TRP A 224 39.02 35.19 6.00
CA TRP A 224 38.16 34.90 7.14
C TRP A 224 37.77 33.43 7.10
N PHE A 225 37.51 32.90 8.29
CA PHE A 225 36.98 31.56 8.49
C PHE A 225 35.72 31.72 9.32
N ASN A 226 34.66 31.02 8.94
CA ASN A 226 33.43 30.97 9.71
C ASN A 226 33.02 29.50 9.84
N GLY A 227 32.45 29.15 10.98
CA GLY A 227 32.05 27.79 11.30
C GLY A 227 30.97 27.80 12.37
N ASP A 228 30.08 26.83 12.28
CA ASP A 228 29.03 26.59 13.25
C ASP A 228 29.02 25.10 13.59
N VAL A 229 28.56 24.75 14.79
CA VAL A 229 28.41 23.37 15.24
C VAL A 229 26.93 23.07 15.30
N SER A 230 26.45 22.20 14.40
CA SER A 230 25.09 21.69 14.49
C SER A 230 24.94 20.85 15.77
N SER A 231 24.20 21.36 16.75
CA SER A 231 23.72 20.59 17.90
C SER A 231 22.34 20.00 17.63
#